data_AF-A0A1Q5HME4-F1
#
_entry.id   AF-A0A1Q5HME4-F1
#
_cell.length_a   1.000
_cell.length_b   1.000
_cell.length_c   1.000
_cell.angle_alpha   90.00
_cell.angle_beta   90.00
_cell.angle_gamma   90.00
#
_symmetry.space_group_name_H-M   'P 1'
#
loop_
_entity.id
_entity.type
_entity.pdbx_description
1 polymer ?
#
loop_
_entity_poly.entity_id
_entity_poly.type
_entity_poly.pdbx_seq_one_letter_code
_entity_poly.pdbx_strand_id
1 'polypeptide(L)'
;MDDETRRVLELCQDIARDETLAWLEDAVAEIRWKSGGKNRARVRDGLIVAVFRHYESRAVDSRPLLHDHAVVSIRARRPDGTWGNQTADALMKHIVAADALYTLLFMEEVSARLGWAWEPREVMPGRRPVMEIAGIDRRLIGWQSTRRQQIADALLLLTAKYEERQGHSPGKRAAYAIACQAADQTRSPKRTQLRSLSELRAAWRDSAARAYGADVVARLAERARAAAAAIWARVRPLVDVALAAAETIAVVYVMRGAFAHRHLLAEARRHLSYALRGRPHQPGLDEQIVQAAIDAYTRPVGSGRMMTADLHALYPRDTEDQAVLRPLTRNRSATPYQRARLAAGALTARVHAARRADRLNSPTRPHTVAVPSTLRPCTGRRTGRDLEPTTDVAAVELTRRTLEAVAAEMAARLQAGVRERATRLPSPDSAAAPPLSAQPPVQHPQGWTPPTGGIA
;
A
#
# COMPACT_ATOMS: atom_id res chain seq x y z
N MET A 1 -8.54 -22.39 -13.79
CA MET A 1 -9.32 -21.14 -13.94
C MET A 1 -9.38 -20.74 -15.41
N ASP A 2 -10.57 -20.36 -15.88
CA ASP A 2 -10.89 -19.99 -17.26
C ASP A 2 -10.46 -18.55 -17.62
N ASP A 3 -10.73 -18.11 -18.85
CA ASP A 3 -10.41 -16.76 -19.31
C ASP A 3 -11.37 -15.69 -18.77
N GLU A 4 -12.63 -16.06 -18.53
CA GLU A 4 -13.65 -15.17 -18.00
C GLU A 4 -13.30 -14.70 -16.58
N THR A 5 -13.00 -15.63 -15.68
CA THR A 5 -12.60 -15.31 -14.31
C THR A 5 -11.34 -14.43 -14.28
N ARG A 6 -10.38 -14.68 -15.19
CA ARG A 6 -9.18 -13.84 -15.33
C ARG A 6 -9.56 -12.40 -15.64
N ARG A 7 -10.38 -12.17 -16.66
CA ARG A 7 -10.81 -10.81 -17.06
C ARG A 7 -11.55 -10.09 -15.94
N VAL A 8 -12.36 -10.83 -15.17
CA VAL A 8 -13.02 -10.26 -13.99
C VAL A 8 -12.00 -9.84 -12.93
N LEU A 9 -11.00 -10.66 -12.62
CA LEU A 9 -9.94 -10.29 -11.67
C LEU A 9 -9.13 -9.08 -12.12
N GLU A 10 -8.79 -9.00 -13.42
CA GLU A 10 -8.12 -7.85 -14.03
C GLU A 10 -8.97 -6.58 -13.89
N LEU A 11 -10.26 -6.67 -14.18
CA LEU A 11 -11.21 -5.57 -14.00
C LEU A 11 -11.31 -5.12 -12.53
N CYS A 12 -11.39 -6.06 -11.58
CA CYS A 12 -11.40 -5.72 -10.15
C CYS A 12 -10.13 -4.96 -9.76
N GLN A 13 -8.98 -5.36 -10.29
CA GLN A 13 -7.71 -4.66 -10.06
C GLN A 13 -7.71 -3.27 -10.69
N ASP A 14 -8.25 -3.12 -11.91
CA ASP A 14 -8.40 -1.81 -12.55
C ASP A 14 -9.24 -0.85 -11.71
N ILE A 15 -10.39 -1.30 -11.23
CA ILE A 15 -11.29 -0.50 -10.39
C ILE A 15 -10.60 -0.12 -9.07
N ALA A 16 -10.06 -1.11 -8.35
CA ALA A 16 -9.42 -0.86 -7.06
C ALA A 16 -8.21 0.07 -7.18
N ARG A 17 -7.40 -0.07 -8.24
CA ARG A 17 -6.27 0.81 -8.55
C ARG A 17 -6.75 2.23 -8.81
N ASP A 18 -7.71 2.40 -9.72
CA ASP A 18 -8.17 3.72 -10.17
C ASP A 18 -8.82 4.50 -9.02
N GLU A 19 -9.66 3.84 -8.21
CA GLU A 19 -10.28 4.45 -7.01
C GLU A 19 -9.23 4.82 -5.94
N THR A 20 -8.20 3.99 -5.75
CA THR A 20 -7.11 4.30 -4.82
C THR A 20 -6.28 5.49 -5.32
N LEU A 21 -6.03 5.57 -6.62
CA LEU A 21 -5.33 6.70 -7.24
C LEU A 21 -6.16 7.99 -7.14
N ALA A 22 -7.48 7.90 -7.34
CA ALA A 22 -8.40 9.02 -7.15
C ALA A 22 -8.40 9.50 -5.69
N TRP A 23 -8.40 8.60 -4.71
CA TRP A 23 -8.26 8.98 -3.31
C TRP A 23 -6.90 9.64 -3.01
N LEU A 24 -5.80 9.16 -3.60
CA LEU A 24 -4.48 9.79 -3.45
C LEU A 24 -4.44 11.19 -4.07
N GLU A 25 -5.04 11.36 -5.25
CA GLU A 25 -5.20 12.65 -5.91
C GLU A 25 -6.00 13.62 -5.04
N ASP A 26 -7.11 13.15 -4.46
CA ASP A 26 -8.03 14.01 -3.75
C ASP A 26 -7.61 14.34 -2.31
N ALA A 27 -7.17 13.33 -1.56
CA ALA A 27 -6.92 13.49 -0.13
C ALA A 27 -5.44 13.76 0.20
N VAL A 28 -4.50 13.47 -0.72
CA VAL A 28 -3.07 13.41 -0.37
C VAL A 28 -2.17 14.26 -1.26
N ALA A 29 -2.50 14.44 -2.54
CA ALA A 29 -1.62 15.12 -3.48
C ALA A 29 -1.42 16.60 -3.12
N GLU A 30 -0.18 16.96 -2.77
CA GLU A 30 0.22 18.32 -2.43
C GLU A 30 1.28 18.85 -3.39
N ILE A 31 1.12 20.09 -3.85
CA ILE A 31 2.13 20.85 -4.58
C ILE A 31 2.77 21.90 -3.66
N ARG A 32 4.09 22.07 -3.77
CA ARG A 32 4.86 23.04 -2.98
C ARG A 32 5.57 24.07 -3.87
N TRP A 33 5.68 25.30 -3.37
CA TRP A 33 6.44 26.37 -4.05
C TRP A 33 7.09 27.35 -3.08
N LYS A 34 7.96 28.21 -3.62
CA LYS A 34 8.93 29.08 -2.91
C LYS A 34 10.04 28.30 -2.17
N SER A 35 11.11 28.99 -1.79
CA SER A 35 12.26 28.40 -1.09
C SER A 35 11.81 27.64 0.18
N GLY A 36 12.31 26.42 0.35
CA GLY A 36 11.94 25.53 1.45
C GLY A 36 10.54 24.92 1.39
N GLY A 37 9.75 25.16 0.32
CA GLY A 37 8.37 24.67 0.24
C GLY A 37 7.45 25.31 1.28
N LYS A 38 7.69 26.59 1.61
CA LYS A 38 6.90 27.39 2.56
C LYS A 38 5.42 27.39 2.20
N ASN A 39 5.11 27.40 0.91
CA ASN A 39 3.75 27.33 0.43
C ASN A 39 3.41 25.90 0.00
N ARG A 40 2.23 25.45 0.39
CA ARG A 40 1.65 24.16 0.01
C ARG A 40 0.20 24.35 -0.36
N ALA A 41 -0.27 23.60 -1.34
CA ALA A 41 -1.67 23.51 -1.70
C ALA A 41 -1.98 22.11 -2.22
N ARG A 42 -3.25 21.73 -2.18
CA ARG A 42 -3.74 20.52 -2.87
C ARG A 42 -3.57 20.68 -4.38
N VAL A 43 -3.23 19.59 -5.06
CA VAL A 43 -3.25 19.53 -6.54
C VAL A 43 -4.71 19.53 -7.00
N ARG A 44 -5.14 20.56 -7.75
CA ARG A 44 -6.55 20.72 -8.17
C ARG A 44 -6.88 20.04 -9.49
N ASP A 45 -5.91 19.96 -10.39
CA ASP A 45 -6.11 19.52 -11.78
C ASP A 45 -5.78 18.04 -11.99
N GLY A 46 -5.60 17.32 -10.88
CA GLY A 46 -5.32 15.90 -10.84
C GLY A 46 -3.86 15.51 -10.99
N LEU A 47 -3.62 14.21 -10.86
CA LEU A 47 -2.35 13.54 -11.03
C LEU A 47 -2.20 13.03 -12.46
N ILE A 48 -0.98 13.12 -13.00
CA ILE A 48 -0.64 12.45 -14.25
C ILE A 48 -0.05 11.09 -13.91
N VAL A 49 -0.71 10.01 -14.32
CA VAL A 49 -0.31 8.63 -14.00
C VAL A 49 -0.27 7.78 -15.27
N ALA A 50 0.84 7.09 -15.49
CA ALA A 50 0.97 6.05 -16.51
C ALA A 50 0.93 4.67 -15.84
N VAL A 51 0.10 3.76 -16.33
CA VAL A 51 -0.08 2.43 -15.72
C VAL A 51 0.43 1.35 -16.66
N PHE A 52 1.33 0.50 -16.17
CA PHE A 52 1.87 -0.65 -16.89
C PHE A 52 1.50 -1.94 -16.18
N ARG A 53 0.73 -2.81 -16.85
CA ARG A 53 0.31 -4.11 -16.30
C ARG A 53 1.33 -5.20 -16.59
N HIS A 54 1.61 -6.01 -15.57
CA HIS A 54 2.50 -7.16 -15.63
C HIS A 54 1.83 -8.40 -15.03
N TYR A 55 2.18 -9.59 -15.54
CA TYR A 55 1.56 -10.86 -15.17
C TYR A 55 2.52 -11.87 -14.52
N GLU A 56 3.83 -11.62 -14.57
CA GLU A 56 4.85 -12.57 -14.15
C GLU A 56 5.73 -12.01 -13.04
N SER A 57 6.19 -12.89 -12.15
CA SER A 57 7.21 -12.58 -11.15
C SER A 57 8.61 -12.74 -11.74
N ARG A 58 9.60 -12.14 -11.06
CA ARG A 58 11.03 -12.28 -11.39
C ARG A 58 11.66 -13.61 -10.90
N ALA A 59 10.88 -14.66 -10.70
CA ALA A 59 11.42 -15.98 -10.36
C ALA A 59 12.03 -16.66 -11.60
N VAL A 60 12.96 -17.60 -11.41
CA VAL A 60 13.60 -18.38 -12.51
C VAL A 60 12.55 -18.97 -13.46
N ASP A 61 11.45 -19.52 -12.92
CA ASP A 61 10.36 -20.10 -13.70
C ASP A 61 9.20 -19.13 -14.00
N SER A 62 9.38 -17.82 -13.73
CA SER A 62 8.38 -16.77 -13.95
C SER A 62 7.00 -17.14 -13.40
N ARG A 63 6.80 -17.11 -12.07
CA ARG A 63 5.52 -17.49 -11.42
C ARG A 63 4.42 -16.45 -11.68
N PRO A 64 3.12 -16.83 -11.68
CA PRO A 64 2.03 -15.87 -11.85
C PRO A 64 2.08 -14.78 -10.78
N LEU A 65 2.06 -13.52 -11.22
CA LEU A 65 2.02 -12.34 -10.36
C LEU A 65 1.40 -11.17 -11.15
N LEU A 66 0.08 -11.03 -11.06
CA LEU A 66 -0.62 -9.88 -11.61
C LEU A 66 -0.28 -8.64 -10.76
N HIS A 67 0.25 -7.60 -11.39
CA HIS A 67 0.56 -6.33 -10.73
C HIS A 67 0.63 -5.18 -11.74
N ASP A 68 0.32 -3.98 -11.27
CA ASP A 68 0.42 -2.77 -12.07
C ASP A 68 1.51 -1.84 -11.53
N HIS A 69 2.34 -1.31 -12.42
CA HIS A 69 3.22 -0.19 -12.15
C HIS A 69 2.49 1.11 -12.51
N ALA A 70 1.89 1.75 -11.51
CA ALA A 70 1.33 3.09 -11.63
C ALA A 70 2.44 4.14 -11.40
N VAL A 71 3.00 4.67 -12.48
CA VAL A 71 4.06 5.68 -12.48
C VAL A 71 3.42 7.06 -12.41
N VAL A 72 3.49 7.68 -11.23
CA VAL A 72 2.95 9.01 -10.96
C VAL A 72 4.00 10.07 -11.33
N SER A 73 3.65 11.00 -12.21
CA SER A 73 4.50 12.13 -12.56
C SER A 73 4.74 13.03 -11.36
N ILE A 74 5.95 13.57 -11.23
CA ILE A 74 6.24 14.61 -10.24
C ILE A 74 5.64 15.96 -10.64
N ARG A 75 5.29 16.15 -11.92
CA ARG A 75 4.77 17.42 -12.44
C ARG A 75 3.27 17.52 -12.20
N ALA A 76 2.87 18.64 -11.59
CA ALA A 76 1.48 19.00 -11.37
C ALA A 76 1.28 20.51 -11.62
N ARG A 77 0.05 20.91 -11.94
CA ARG A 77 -0.31 22.33 -12.12
C ARG A 77 -0.56 22.99 -10.76
N ARG A 78 0.00 24.18 -10.56
CA ARG A 78 -0.16 25.01 -9.37
C ARG A 78 -1.50 25.77 -9.43
N PRO A 79 -1.97 26.31 -8.29
CA PRO A 79 -3.17 27.14 -8.26
C PRO A 79 -3.11 28.39 -9.17
N ASP A 80 -1.91 28.88 -9.47
CA ASP A 80 -1.67 30.02 -10.38
C ASP A 80 -1.60 29.60 -11.87
N GLY A 81 -1.88 28.34 -12.19
CA GLY A 81 -1.83 27.79 -13.55
C GLY A 81 -0.42 27.40 -14.03
N THR A 82 0.64 27.73 -13.29
CA THR A 82 2.01 27.36 -13.66
C THR A 82 2.34 25.91 -13.29
N TRP A 83 3.33 25.31 -13.95
CA TRP A 83 3.78 23.95 -13.62
C TRP A 83 4.75 23.96 -12.44
N GLY A 84 4.57 23.00 -11.52
CA GLY A 84 5.47 22.78 -10.40
C GLY A 84 5.69 21.30 -10.13
N ASN A 85 6.34 21.03 -8.99
CA ASN A 85 6.62 19.68 -8.54
C ASN A 85 5.75 19.35 -7.32
N GLN A 86 5.03 18.25 -7.38
CA GLN A 86 4.31 17.71 -6.23
C GLN A 86 5.27 17.10 -5.22
N THR A 87 4.80 16.98 -3.98
CA THR A 87 5.59 16.49 -2.85
C THR A 87 5.44 14.97 -2.74
N ALA A 88 6.50 14.23 -3.11
CA ALA A 88 6.54 12.77 -2.94
C ALA A 88 6.40 12.35 -1.46
N ASP A 89 6.89 13.16 -0.51
CA ASP A 89 6.79 12.84 0.93
C ASP A 89 5.35 12.66 1.40
N ALA A 90 4.40 13.42 0.84
CA ALA A 90 2.98 13.32 1.20
C ALA A 90 2.43 11.95 0.76
N LEU A 91 2.69 11.57 -0.49
CA LEU A 91 2.31 10.26 -1.03
C LEU A 91 2.96 9.11 -0.23
N MET A 92 4.27 9.18 0.01
CA MET A 92 5.00 8.14 0.74
C MET A 92 4.54 7.99 2.18
N LYS A 93 4.12 9.08 2.85
CA LYS A 93 3.55 9.00 4.20
C LYS A 93 2.22 8.24 4.23
N HIS A 94 1.46 8.25 3.14
CA HIS A 94 0.13 7.64 3.01
C HIS A 94 0.12 6.29 2.30
N ILE A 95 1.28 5.79 1.82
CA ILE A 95 1.36 4.56 1.02
C ILE A 95 0.70 3.35 1.69
N VAL A 96 0.80 3.22 3.02
CA VAL A 96 0.19 2.11 3.77
C VAL A 96 -1.35 2.27 3.88
N ALA A 97 -1.86 3.49 3.90
CA ALA A 97 -3.29 3.76 3.88
C ALA A 97 -3.87 3.54 2.47
N ALA A 98 -3.11 3.86 1.42
CA ALA A 98 -3.45 3.56 0.03
C ALA A 98 -3.48 2.05 -0.22
N ASP A 99 -2.46 1.31 0.23
CA ASP A 99 -2.39 -0.15 0.13
C ASP A 99 -3.57 -0.85 0.82
N ALA A 100 -3.94 -0.38 2.01
CA ALA A 100 -5.11 -0.88 2.73
C ALA A 100 -6.43 -0.57 2.00
N LEU A 101 -6.54 0.60 1.35
CA LEU A 101 -7.71 0.97 0.54
C LEU A 101 -7.82 0.11 -0.72
N TYR A 102 -6.73 -0.01 -1.47
CA TYR A 102 -6.64 -0.87 -2.65
C TYR A 102 -7.07 -2.29 -2.32
N THR A 103 -6.52 -2.85 -1.23
CA THR A 103 -6.86 -4.21 -0.79
C THR A 103 -8.34 -4.32 -0.43
N LEU A 104 -8.89 -3.37 0.32
CA LEU A 104 -10.30 -3.35 0.69
C LEU A 104 -11.21 -3.34 -0.55
N LEU A 105 -10.96 -2.41 -1.48
CA LEU A 105 -11.76 -2.27 -2.70
C LEU A 105 -11.63 -3.47 -3.64
N PHE A 106 -10.40 -4.01 -3.79
CA PHE A 106 -10.17 -5.21 -4.58
C PHE A 106 -10.94 -6.40 -4.03
N MET A 107 -10.92 -6.57 -2.70
CA MET A 107 -11.67 -7.62 -2.03
C MET A 107 -13.17 -7.49 -2.30
N GLU A 108 -13.71 -6.28 -2.24
CA GLU A 108 -15.12 -5.99 -2.47
C GLU A 108 -15.55 -6.26 -3.91
N GLU A 109 -14.79 -5.78 -4.89
CA GLU A 109 -15.07 -6.00 -6.31
C GLU A 109 -15.00 -7.49 -6.67
N VAL A 110 -13.97 -8.21 -6.21
CA VAL A 110 -13.84 -9.66 -6.44
C VAL A 110 -15.01 -10.41 -5.81
N SER A 111 -15.37 -10.06 -4.58
CA SER A 111 -16.49 -10.73 -3.89
C SER A 111 -17.81 -10.46 -4.59
N ALA A 112 -18.03 -9.21 -5.03
CA ALA A 112 -19.26 -8.81 -5.68
C ALA A 112 -19.46 -9.49 -7.03
N ARG A 113 -18.37 -9.71 -7.79
CA ARG A 113 -18.44 -10.24 -9.15
C ARG A 113 -18.29 -11.76 -9.21
N LEU A 114 -17.49 -12.35 -8.33
CA LEU A 114 -17.17 -13.80 -8.36
C LEU A 114 -17.81 -14.60 -7.22
N GLY A 115 -18.43 -13.93 -6.24
CA GLY A 115 -19.02 -14.60 -5.08
C GLY A 115 -17.96 -15.27 -4.20
N TRP A 116 -16.75 -14.74 -4.18
CA TRP A 116 -15.64 -15.25 -3.36
C TRP A 116 -15.55 -14.48 -2.05
N ALA A 117 -15.04 -15.12 -1.00
CA ALA A 117 -14.74 -14.47 0.26
C ALA A 117 -13.27 -14.60 0.59
N TRP A 118 -12.89 -13.93 1.68
CA TRP A 118 -11.50 -13.79 2.08
C TRP A 118 -11.28 -14.32 3.48
N GLU A 119 -10.09 -14.81 3.76
CA GLU A 119 -9.70 -15.25 5.09
C GLU A 119 -8.31 -14.73 5.46
N PRO A 120 -8.06 -14.48 6.76
CA PRO A 120 -6.77 -13.99 7.20
C PRO A 120 -5.77 -15.14 7.19
N ARG A 121 -4.62 -14.93 6.54
CA ARG A 121 -3.50 -15.88 6.55
C ARG A 121 -2.26 -15.24 7.14
N GLU A 122 -1.66 -15.90 8.11
CA GLU A 122 -0.33 -15.57 8.57
C GLU A 122 0.70 -16.09 7.56
N VAL A 123 1.36 -15.16 6.86
CA VAL A 123 2.39 -15.48 5.86
C VAL A 123 3.79 -15.47 6.48
N MET A 124 3.99 -14.66 7.52
CA MET A 124 5.22 -14.58 8.27
C MET A 124 4.91 -14.66 9.76
N PRO A 125 5.51 -15.59 10.52
CA PRO A 125 5.29 -15.72 11.95
C PRO A 125 5.44 -14.38 12.68
N GLY A 126 4.44 -14.02 13.48
CA GLY A 126 4.45 -12.82 14.30
C GLY A 126 4.19 -11.50 13.57
N ARG A 127 3.91 -11.56 12.27
CA ARG A 127 3.49 -10.41 11.47
C ARG A 127 1.96 -10.35 11.37
N ARG A 128 1.49 -9.22 10.87
CA ARG A 128 0.07 -9.03 10.56
C ARG A 128 -0.35 -10.06 9.50
N PRO A 129 -1.49 -10.75 9.66
CA PRO A 129 -2.03 -11.60 8.62
C PRO A 129 -2.41 -10.74 7.42
N VAL A 130 -2.32 -11.33 6.23
CA VAL A 130 -2.83 -10.75 5.00
C VAL A 130 -4.16 -11.41 4.65
N MET A 131 -4.99 -10.72 3.89
CA MET A 131 -6.24 -11.26 3.40
C MET A 131 -5.99 -12.04 2.12
N GLU A 132 -6.42 -13.30 2.08
CA GLU A 132 -6.24 -14.21 0.94
C GLU A 132 -7.59 -14.81 0.57
N ILE A 133 -7.75 -15.22 -0.69
CA ILE A 133 -8.99 -15.85 -1.17
C ILE A 133 -9.21 -17.16 -0.41
N ALA A 134 -10.38 -17.30 0.19
CA ALA A 134 -10.76 -18.50 0.93
C ALA A 134 -10.91 -19.69 -0.02
N GLY A 135 -10.63 -20.91 0.45
CA GLY A 135 -10.74 -22.14 -0.35
C GLY A 135 -9.57 -22.43 -1.29
N ILE A 136 -8.65 -21.47 -1.48
CA ILE A 136 -7.37 -21.69 -2.19
C ILE A 136 -6.37 -22.36 -1.25
N ASP A 137 -5.84 -23.51 -1.66
CA ASP A 137 -4.89 -24.31 -0.87
C ASP A 137 -3.58 -23.55 -0.62
N ARG A 138 -3.10 -23.55 0.64
CA ARG A 138 -1.85 -22.87 1.03
C ARG A 138 -0.64 -23.38 0.25
N ARG A 139 -0.64 -24.64 -0.18
CA ARG A 139 0.44 -25.23 -0.97
C ARG A 139 0.58 -24.53 -2.33
N LEU A 140 -0.55 -24.15 -2.95
CA LEU A 140 -0.55 -23.37 -4.20
C LEU A 140 -0.03 -21.94 -3.99
N ILE A 141 -0.29 -21.35 -2.81
CA ILE A 141 0.23 -20.02 -2.43
C ILE A 141 1.75 -20.07 -2.20
N GLY A 142 2.26 -21.14 -1.57
CA GLY A 142 3.70 -21.37 -1.42
C GLY A 142 4.40 -21.52 -2.77
N TRP A 143 3.80 -22.26 -3.69
CA TRP A 143 4.31 -22.48 -5.05
C TRP A 143 4.49 -21.21 -5.88
N GLN A 144 3.53 -20.28 -5.82
CA GLN A 144 3.68 -19.00 -6.51
C GLN A 144 4.72 -18.09 -5.83
N SER A 145 5.01 -18.33 -4.55
CA SER A 145 5.84 -17.46 -3.71
C SER A 145 7.33 -17.87 -3.67
N THR A 146 7.83 -18.63 -4.65
CA THR A 146 9.23 -19.13 -4.65
C THR A 146 10.28 -18.03 -4.49
N ARG A 147 10.10 -16.88 -5.14
CA ARG A 147 11.00 -15.73 -4.98
C ARG A 147 11.02 -15.23 -3.53
N ARG A 148 9.87 -15.18 -2.87
CA ARG A 148 9.78 -14.75 -1.47
C ARG A 148 10.52 -15.73 -0.57
N GLN A 149 10.38 -17.03 -0.83
CA GLN A 149 11.10 -18.06 -0.08
C GLN A 149 12.63 -17.91 -0.24
N GLN A 150 13.11 -17.75 -1.49
CA GLN A 150 14.54 -17.51 -1.77
C GLN A 150 15.08 -16.29 -1.00
N ILE A 151 14.32 -15.19 -0.99
CA ILE A 151 14.69 -13.99 -0.23
C ILE A 151 14.72 -14.27 1.27
N ALA A 152 13.74 -14.99 1.80
CA ALA A 152 13.69 -15.33 3.22
C ALA A 152 14.87 -16.21 3.65
N ASP A 153 15.23 -17.21 2.85
CA ASP A 153 16.36 -18.10 3.09
C ASP A 153 17.69 -17.32 3.04
N ALA A 154 17.85 -16.45 2.04
CA ALA A 154 19.01 -15.56 1.94
C ALA A 154 19.07 -14.55 3.10
N LEU A 155 17.93 -14.03 3.54
CA LEU A 155 17.84 -13.11 4.67
C LEU A 155 18.33 -13.76 5.97
N LEU A 156 17.96 -15.02 6.23
CA LEU A 156 18.42 -15.77 7.39
C LEU A 156 19.95 -15.91 7.38
N LEU A 157 20.52 -16.31 6.25
CA LEU A 157 21.97 -16.47 6.09
C LEU A 157 22.72 -15.13 6.24
N LEU A 158 22.23 -14.06 5.62
CA LEU A 158 22.86 -12.74 5.70
C LEU A 158 22.74 -12.13 7.10
N THR A 159 21.65 -12.40 7.81
CA THR A 159 21.48 -11.95 9.20
C THR A 159 22.47 -12.67 10.12
N ALA A 160 22.62 -14.00 9.99
CA ALA A 160 23.61 -14.76 10.76
C ALA A 160 25.04 -14.28 10.49
N LYS A 161 25.39 -14.02 9.21
CA LYS A 161 26.69 -13.44 8.84
C LYS A 161 26.92 -12.05 9.40
N TYR A 162 25.87 -11.23 9.50
CA TYR A 162 25.96 -9.91 10.12
C TYR A 162 26.24 -10.05 11.63
N GLU A 163 25.51 -10.93 12.31
CA GLU A 163 25.66 -11.17 13.75
C GLU A 163 27.05 -11.70 14.09
N GLU A 164 27.57 -12.66 13.31
CA GLU A 164 28.93 -13.17 13.45
C GLU A 164 29.99 -12.07 13.31
N ARG A 165 29.81 -11.16 12.33
CA ARG A 165 30.77 -10.08 12.05
C ARG A 165 30.68 -8.90 12.99
N GLN A 166 29.54 -8.66 13.63
CA GLN A 166 29.27 -7.44 14.40
C GLN A 166 29.09 -7.73 15.90
N GLY A 167 28.97 -8.99 16.29
CA GLY A 167 28.75 -9.41 17.67
C GLY A 167 27.36 -9.07 18.24
N HIS A 168 26.43 -8.57 17.41
CA HIS A 168 25.07 -8.23 17.82
C HIS A 168 24.06 -8.31 16.66
N SER A 169 22.78 -8.45 16.99
CA SER A 169 21.68 -8.45 16.01
C SER A 169 21.52 -7.13 15.26
N PRO A 170 21.07 -7.14 13.99
CA PRO A 170 20.96 -5.92 13.19
C PRO A 170 19.90 -4.96 13.71
N GLY A 171 20.28 -3.69 13.87
CA GLY A 171 19.34 -2.58 14.05
C GLY A 171 18.48 -2.34 12.80
N LYS A 172 17.45 -1.49 12.90
CA LYS A 172 16.46 -1.28 11.81
C LYS A 172 17.07 -0.96 10.44
N ARG A 173 18.08 -0.08 10.39
CA ARG A 173 18.74 0.30 9.12
C ARG A 173 19.56 -0.86 8.53
N ALA A 174 20.30 -1.58 9.38
CA ALA A 174 21.06 -2.74 8.96
C ALA A 174 20.13 -3.86 8.46
N ALA A 175 19.05 -4.15 9.19
CA ALA A 175 18.06 -5.14 8.78
C ALA A 175 17.42 -4.80 7.42
N TYR A 176 17.14 -3.51 7.17
CA TYR A 176 16.66 -3.06 5.86
C TYR A 176 17.70 -3.27 4.76
N ALA A 177 18.96 -2.88 4.99
CA ALA A 177 20.04 -3.06 4.02
C ALA A 177 20.28 -4.55 3.71
N ILE A 178 20.27 -5.41 4.73
CA ILE A 178 20.39 -6.86 4.59
C ILE A 178 19.22 -7.43 3.77
N ALA A 179 17.99 -6.94 3.99
CA ALA A 179 16.83 -7.35 3.20
C ALA A 179 16.94 -6.92 1.73
N CYS A 180 17.45 -5.71 1.45
CA CYS A 180 17.75 -5.29 0.08
C CYS A 180 18.80 -6.20 -0.56
N GLN A 181 19.89 -6.48 0.15
CA GLN A 181 20.94 -7.39 -0.31
C GLN A 181 20.41 -8.79 -0.62
N ALA A 182 19.58 -9.36 0.26
CA ALA A 182 18.93 -10.66 0.03
C ALA A 182 18.08 -10.65 -1.24
N ALA A 183 17.32 -9.57 -1.47
CA ALA A 183 16.46 -9.41 -2.64
C ALA A 183 17.25 -9.28 -3.96
N ASP A 184 18.43 -8.66 -3.92
CA ASP A 184 19.30 -8.49 -5.07
C ASP A 184 20.10 -9.76 -5.37
N GLN A 185 20.66 -10.44 -4.36
CA GLN A 185 21.43 -11.67 -4.55
C GLN A 185 20.58 -12.84 -5.08
N THR A 186 19.32 -12.89 -4.71
CA THR A 186 18.37 -13.93 -5.17
C THR A 186 17.71 -13.58 -6.49
N ARG A 187 18.08 -12.44 -7.11
CA ARG A 187 17.48 -11.98 -8.35
C ARG A 187 18.07 -12.74 -9.54
N SER A 188 17.25 -13.60 -10.14
CA SER A 188 17.59 -14.24 -11.41
C SER A 188 17.71 -13.22 -12.55
N PRO A 189 18.57 -13.48 -13.55
CA PRO A 189 18.67 -12.65 -14.74
C PRO A 189 17.30 -12.53 -15.43
N LYS A 190 17.04 -11.38 -16.08
CA LYS A 190 15.78 -11.17 -16.80
C LYS A 190 15.70 -12.19 -17.93
N ARG A 191 14.59 -12.94 -18.02
CA ARG A 191 14.38 -13.85 -19.13
C ARG A 191 14.41 -13.05 -20.44
N THR A 192 15.17 -13.52 -21.40
CA THR A 192 15.34 -12.90 -22.72
C THR A 192 14.26 -13.33 -23.70
N GLN A 193 13.70 -14.54 -23.53
CA GLN A 193 12.59 -15.03 -24.35
C GLN A 193 11.25 -14.46 -23.88
N LEU A 194 10.62 -13.66 -24.74
CA LEU A 194 9.26 -13.18 -24.54
C LEU A 194 8.27 -14.34 -24.75
N ARG A 195 7.24 -14.44 -23.92
CA ARG A 195 6.13 -15.39 -24.08
C ARG A 195 4.83 -14.62 -24.00
N SER A 196 3.86 -15.02 -24.81
CA SER A 196 2.51 -14.51 -24.74
C SER A 196 1.84 -14.91 -23.43
N LEU A 197 0.79 -14.17 -23.05
CA LEU A 197 0.03 -14.47 -21.82
C LEU A 197 -0.66 -15.84 -21.90
N SER A 198 -1.12 -16.26 -23.07
CA SER A 198 -1.73 -17.58 -23.28
C SER A 198 -0.71 -18.71 -23.01
N GLU A 199 0.50 -18.60 -23.53
CA GLU A 199 1.58 -19.57 -23.28
C GLU A 199 1.98 -19.62 -21.81
N LEU A 200 2.13 -18.45 -21.17
CA LEU A 200 2.43 -18.37 -19.73
C LEU A 200 1.36 -19.07 -18.90
N ARG A 201 0.08 -18.80 -19.19
CA ARG A 201 -1.05 -19.43 -18.49
C ARG A 201 -1.11 -20.94 -18.68
N ALA A 202 -0.85 -21.44 -19.89
CA ALA A 202 -0.78 -22.87 -20.15
C ALA A 202 0.33 -23.51 -19.30
N ALA A 203 1.54 -22.96 -19.35
CA ALA A 203 2.67 -23.47 -18.57
C ALA A 203 2.44 -23.39 -17.04
N TRP A 204 1.81 -22.33 -16.55
CA TRP A 204 1.46 -22.22 -15.13
C TRP A 204 0.41 -23.23 -14.71
N ARG A 205 -0.62 -23.46 -15.54
CA ARG A 205 -1.64 -24.47 -15.29
C ARG A 205 -1.01 -25.86 -15.21
N ASP A 206 -0.15 -26.20 -16.16
CA ASP A 206 0.52 -27.51 -16.18
C ASP A 206 1.48 -27.67 -15.00
N SER A 207 2.25 -26.63 -14.68
CA SER A 207 3.17 -26.65 -13.54
C SER A 207 2.42 -26.77 -12.20
N ALA A 208 1.29 -26.08 -12.05
CA ALA A 208 0.45 -26.19 -10.86
C ALA A 208 -0.22 -27.58 -10.77
N ALA A 209 -0.70 -28.12 -11.89
CA ALA A 209 -1.32 -29.43 -11.96
C ALA A 209 -0.33 -30.55 -11.59
N ARG A 210 0.93 -30.46 -12.08
CA ARG A 210 2.00 -31.40 -11.70
C ARG A 210 2.35 -31.32 -10.22
N ALA A 211 2.35 -30.13 -9.63
CA ALA A 211 2.75 -29.93 -8.24
C ALA A 211 1.64 -30.26 -7.22
N TYR A 212 0.37 -30.05 -7.56
CA TYR A 212 -0.75 -30.11 -6.59
C TYR A 212 -1.97 -30.91 -7.04
N GLY A 213 -1.93 -31.49 -8.25
CA GLY A 213 -3.02 -32.26 -8.83
C GLY A 213 -3.91 -31.42 -9.76
N ALA A 214 -4.24 -32.00 -10.91
CA ALA A 214 -5.09 -31.36 -11.91
C ALA A 214 -6.50 -31.03 -11.39
N ASP A 215 -7.10 -31.92 -10.59
CA ASP A 215 -8.41 -31.71 -9.98
C ASP A 215 -8.45 -30.47 -9.08
N VAL A 216 -7.42 -30.30 -8.24
CA VAL A 216 -7.30 -29.13 -7.34
C VAL A 216 -7.25 -27.83 -8.14
N VAL A 217 -6.47 -27.81 -9.23
CA VAL A 217 -6.33 -26.63 -10.11
C VAL A 217 -7.59 -26.35 -10.93
N ALA A 218 -8.29 -27.40 -11.37
CA ALA A 218 -9.53 -27.28 -12.11
C ALA A 218 -10.66 -26.70 -11.25
N ARG A 219 -10.74 -27.12 -9.98
CA ARG A 219 -11.84 -26.77 -9.06
C ARG A 219 -11.59 -25.53 -8.19
N LEU A 220 -10.56 -24.72 -8.48
CA LEU A 220 -10.21 -23.54 -7.64
C LEU A 220 -11.39 -22.58 -7.44
N ALA A 221 -12.09 -22.22 -8.51
CA ALA A 221 -13.22 -21.28 -8.43
C ALA A 221 -14.40 -21.86 -7.66
N GLU A 222 -14.68 -23.16 -7.81
CA GLU A 222 -15.72 -23.87 -7.07
C GLU A 222 -15.40 -23.92 -5.57
N ARG A 223 -14.17 -24.28 -5.21
CA ARG A 223 -13.68 -24.30 -3.82
C ARG A 223 -13.75 -22.91 -3.18
N ALA A 224 -13.40 -21.87 -3.94
CA ALA A 224 -13.50 -20.49 -3.47
C ALA A 224 -14.94 -20.08 -3.18
N ARG A 225 -15.90 -20.44 -4.06
CA ARG A 225 -17.33 -20.19 -3.83
C ARG A 225 -17.88 -20.97 -2.64
N ALA A 226 -17.53 -22.26 -2.50
CA ALA A 226 -17.96 -23.07 -1.37
C ALA A 226 -17.43 -22.53 -0.03
N ALA A 227 -16.16 -22.13 0.02
CA ALA A 227 -15.56 -21.49 1.19
C ALA A 227 -16.23 -20.14 1.49
N ALA A 228 -16.57 -19.36 0.46
CA ALA A 228 -17.28 -18.09 0.62
C ALA A 228 -18.64 -18.26 1.30
N ALA A 229 -19.43 -19.23 0.84
CA ALA A 229 -20.73 -19.54 1.47
C ALA A 229 -20.57 -19.89 2.96
N ALA A 230 -19.58 -20.72 3.32
CA ALA A 230 -19.32 -21.09 4.70
C ALA A 230 -18.87 -19.91 5.58
N ILE A 231 -18.05 -19.01 5.05
CA ILE A 231 -17.59 -17.80 5.76
C ILE A 231 -18.77 -16.83 5.96
N TRP A 232 -19.51 -16.53 4.90
CA TRP A 232 -20.60 -15.56 4.94
C TRP A 232 -21.82 -16.03 5.73
N ALA A 233 -21.97 -17.34 5.97
CA ALA A 233 -22.95 -17.87 6.92
C ALA A 233 -22.62 -17.49 8.38
N ARG A 234 -21.35 -17.24 8.71
CA ARG A 234 -20.88 -16.91 10.08
C ARG A 234 -20.60 -15.42 10.27
N VAL A 235 -20.32 -14.71 9.19
CA VAL A 235 -19.96 -13.28 9.21
C VAL A 235 -21.19 -12.42 8.94
N ARG A 236 -21.59 -11.62 9.94
CA ARG A 236 -22.67 -10.64 9.77
C ARG A 236 -22.15 -9.41 9.02
N PRO A 237 -22.91 -8.85 8.07
CA PRO A 237 -22.56 -7.61 7.36
C PRO A 237 -22.88 -6.38 8.22
N LEU A 238 -22.31 -6.32 9.41
CA LEU A 238 -22.55 -5.25 10.38
C LEU A 238 -21.20 -4.77 10.91
N VAL A 239 -20.99 -3.47 10.82
CA VAL A 239 -19.82 -2.82 11.42
C VAL A 239 -20.31 -1.97 12.57
N ASP A 240 -19.78 -2.23 13.75
CA ASP A 240 -20.02 -1.39 14.92
C ASP A 240 -18.90 -0.36 15.01
N VAL A 241 -19.25 0.92 14.77
CA VAL A 241 -18.25 1.98 14.62
C VAL A 241 -17.45 2.17 15.90
N ALA A 242 -18.07 2.07 17.07
CA ALA A 242 -17.34 2.29 18.33
C ALA A 242 -16.42 1.11 18.66
N LEU A 243 -16.82 -0.13 18.36
CA LEU A 243 -15.93 -1.29 18.53
C LEU A 243 -14.77 -1.25 17.52
N ALA A 244 -15.06 -0.91 16.26
CA ALA A 244 -14.04 -0.75 15.24
C ALA A 244 -13.05 0.37 15.60
N ALA A 245 -13.54 1.49 16.14
CA ALA A 245 -12.71 2.60 16.62
C ALA A 245 -11.78 2.16 17.76
N ALA A 246 -12.33 1.44 18.75
CA ALA A 246 -11.58 0.87 19.86
C ALA A 246 -10.49 -0.12 19.39
N GLU A 247 -10.83 -1.06 18.51
CA GLU A 247 -9.82 -1.99 17.96
C GLU A 247 -8.72 -1.25 17.19
N THR A 248 -9.11 -0.29 16.34
CA THR A 248 -8.20 0.51 15.52
C THR A 248 -7.18 1.25 16.37
N ILE A 249 -7.63 1.97 17.40
CA ILE A 249 -6.75 2.74 18.28
C ILE A 249 -5.80 1.82 19.08
N ALA A 250 -6.32 0.72 19.61
CA ALA A 250 -5.53 -0.22 20.40
C ALA A 250 -4.39 -0.82 19.56
N VAL A 251 -4.70 -1.24 18.32
CA VAL A 251 -3.70 -1.81 17.43
C VAL A 251 -2.65 -0.79 17.04
N VAL A 252 -3.06 0.42 16.65
CA VAL A 252 -2.13 1.46 16.20
C VAL A 252 -1.24 1.94 17.35
N TYR A 253 -1.80 2.10 18.56
CA TYR A 253 -1.05 2.50 19.75
C TYR A 253 0.02 1.47 20.11
N VAL A 254 -0.31 0.18 20.22
CA VAL A 254 0.66 -0.86 20.58
C VAL A 254 1.78 -0.97 19.54
N MET A 255 1.45 -0.75 18.27
CA MET A 255 2.40 -0.91 17.17
C MET A 255 3.30 0.32 16.95
N ARG A 256 2.88 1.52 17.35
CA ARG A 256 3.63 2.77 17.06
C ARG A 256 3.88 3.69 18.26
N GLY A 257 3.11 3.60 19.33
CA GLY A 257 3.09 4.55 20.44
C GLY A 257 2.44 5.87 20.04
N ALA A 258 3.14 6.66 19.21
CA ALA A 258 2.60 7.89 18.63
C ALA A 258 2.25 7.68 17.15
N PHE A 259 1.15 8.27 16.68
CA PHE A 259 0.60 8.06 15.34
C PHE A 259 -0.04 9.34 14.80
N ALA A 260 -0.70 9.23 13.66
CA ALA A 260 -1.28 10.32 12.89
C ALA A 260 -2.49 9.75 12.15
N HIS A 261 -3.38 10.62 11.68
CA HIS A 261 -4.63 10.26 10.99
C HIS A 261 -4.48 9.07 10.01
N ARG A 262 -3.54 9.17 9.07
CA ARG A 262 -3.26 8.12 8.06
C ARG A 262 -2.92 6.74 8.63
N HIS A 263 -2.38 6.66 9.85
CA HIS A 263 -2.12 5.36 10.49
C HIS A 263 -3.41 4.72 11.01
N LEU A 264 -4.32 5.53 11.56
CA LEU A 264 -5.66 5.09 11.95
C LEU A 264 -6.45 4.68 10.71
N LEU A 265 -6.40 5.48 9.64
CA LEU A 265 -7.08 5.18 8.37
C LEU A 265 -6.62 3.85 7.77
N ALA A 266 -5.31 3.58 7.77
CA ALA A 266 -4.77 2.29 7.32
C ALA A 266 -5.24 1.12 8.18
N GLU A 267 -5.48 1.31 9.47
CA GLU A 267 -5.98 0.26 10.37
C GLU A 267 -7.49 0.08 10.27
N ALA A 268 -8.26 1.17 10.17
CA ALA A 268 -9.71 1.14 9.96
C ALA A 268 -10.05 0.37 8.67
N ARG A 269 -9.34 0.65 7.57
CA ARG A 269 -9.50 -0.09 6.29
C ARG A 269 -9.19 -1.58 6.43
N ARG A 270 -8.14 -1.95 7.18
CA ARG A 270 -7.83 -3.36 7.48
C ARG A 270 -8.90 -4.01 8.35
N HIS A 271 -9.43 -3.28 9.32
CA HIS A 271 -10.54 -3.75 10.15
C HIS A 271 -11.75 -4.04 9.26
N LEU A 272 -12.10 -3.15 8.32
CA LEU A 272 -13.18 -3.39 7.35
C LEU A 272 -12.90 -4.64 6.49
N SER A 273 -11.70 -4.79 5.94
CA SER A 273 -11.31 -5.99 5.18
C SER A 273 -11.51 -7.27 6.02
N TYR A 274 -11.12 -7.23 7.29
CA TYR A 274 -11.24 -8.37 8.20
C TYR A 274 -12.70 -8.64 8.62
N ALA A 275 -13.47 -7.60 8.94
CA ALA A 275 -14.83 -7.72 9.44
C ALA A 275 -15.81 -8.12 8.34
N LEU A 276 -15.65 -7.56 7.13
CA LEU A 276 -16.60 -7.74 6.03
C LEU A 276 -16.27 -8.94 5.14
N ARG A 277 -15.03 -9.43 5.17
CA ARG A 277 -14.58 -10.56 4.32
C ARG A 277 -14.95 -10.39 2.85
N GLY A 278 -14.81 -9.15 2.36
CA GLY A 278 -15.10 -8.77 0.98
C GLY A 278 -16.56 -8.36 0.70
N ARG A 279 -17.45 -8.31 1.70
CA ARG A 279 -18.73 -7.61 1.52
C ARG A 279 -18.48 -6.10 1.37
N PRO A 280 -19.22 -5.39 0.49
CA PRO A 280 -18.99 -3.97 0.19
C PRO A 280 -19.24 -3.12 1.42
N HIS A 281 -18.44 -2.09 1.71
CA HIS A 281 -18.72 -1.13 2.78
C HIS A 281 -19.45 0.13 2.29
N GLN A 282 -19.98 0.94 3.22
CA GLN A 282 -20.50 2.27 2.89
C GLN A 282 -19.34 3.25 2.70
N PRO A 283 -19.35 4.10 1.65
CA PRO A 283 -18.32 5.12 1.46
C PRO A 283 -18.14 6.01 2.69
N GLY A 284 -16.88 6.24 3.10
CA GLY A 284 -16.52 7.06 4.25
C GLY A 284 -16.67 6.38 5.61
N LEU A 285 -17.06 5.09 5.66
CA LEU A 285 -17.12 4.34 6.93
C LEU A 285 -15.74 4.21 7.60
N ASP A 286 -14.67 4.09 6.82
CA ASP A 286 -13.29 4.11 7.32
C ASP A 286 -12.97 5.42 8.05
N GLU A 287 -13.34 6.56 7.47
CA GLU A 287 -13.18 7.87 8.11
C GLU A 287 -14.09 8.05 9.33
N GLN A 288 -15.31 7.53 9.32
CA GLN A 288 -16.18 7.53 10.50
C GLN A 288 -15.56 6.75 11.68
N ILE A 289 -14.94 5.59 11.40
CA ILE A 289 -14.20 4.81 12.40
C ILE A 289 -13.01 5.61 12.94
N VAL A 290 -12.25 6.28 12.05
CA VAL A 290 -11.11 7.11 12.45
C VAL A 290 -11.56 8.28 13.31
N GLN A 291 -12.61 9.00 12.91
CA GLN A 291 -13.14 10.13 13.66
C GLN A 291 -13.64 9.71 15.03
N ALA A 292 -14.41 8.62 15.11
CA ALA A 292 -14.84 8.06 16.39
C ALA A 292 -13.67 7.65 17.29
N ALA A 293 -12.58 7.13 16.72
CA ALA A 293 -11.37 6.80 17.46
C ALA A 293 -10.65 8.06 17.98
N ILE A 294 -10.58 9.10 17.15
CA ILE A 294 -9.96 10.38 17.52
C ILE A 294 -10.73 11.03 18.67
N ASP A 295 -12.04 11.16 18.52
CA ASP A 295 -12.90 11.86 19.48
C ASP A 295 -12.96 11.14 20.83
N ALA A 296 -12.97 9.80 20.82
CA ALA A 296 -13.14 9.03 22.04
C ALA A 296 -11.83 8.63 22.73
N TYR A 297 -10.72 8.46 21.99
CA TYR A 297 -9.56 7.72 22.50
C TYR A 297 -8.19 8.35 22.21
N THR A 298 -8.12 9.57 21.70
CA THR A 298 -6.83 10.21 21.37
C THR A 298 -6.58 11.50 22.11
N ARG A 299 -5.30 11.82 22.27
CA ARG A 299 -4.82 13.13 22.71
C ARG A 299 -3.64 13.60 21.83
N PRO A 300 -3.47 14.91 21.62
CA PRO A 300 -2.39 15.45 20.80
C PRO A 300 -1.01 15.23 21.44
N VAL A 301 0.03 15.11 20.61
CA VAL A 301 1.44 15.01 21.04
C VAL A 301 2.29 16.05 20.32
N GLY A 302 3.08 16.80 21.09
CA GLY A 302 4.01 17.81 20.56
C GLY A 302 3.29 18.92 19.81
N SER A 303 3.78 19.28 18.61
CA SER A 303 3.22 20.34 17.76
C SER A 303 1.88 20.02 17.08
N GLY A 304 1.11 19.05 17.59
CA GLY A 304 -0.27 18.75 17.17
C GLY A 304 -0.42 17.90 15.90
N ARG A 305 0.65 17.66 15.12
CA ARG A 305 0.60 16.80 13.91
C ARG A 305 0.57 15.31 14.20
N MET A 306 0.88 14.93 15.44
CA MET A 306 0.84 13.56 15.92
C MET A 306 -0.10 13.48 17.12
N MET A 307 -0.62 12.28 17.31
CA MET A 307 -1.56 11.92 18.37
C MET A 307 -1.05 10.65 19.05
N THR A 308 -1.43 10.46 20.29
CA THR A 308 -1.24 9.20 21.02
C THR A 308 -2.57 8.79 21.62
N ALA A 309 -2.64 7.55 22.05
CA ALA A 309 -3.82 7.06 22.76
C ALA A 309 -3.95 7.80 24.09
N ASP A 310 -5.18 8.20 24.42
CA ASP A 310 -5.53 8.59 25.77
C ASP A 310 -5.76 7.33 26.60
N LEU A 311 -4.78 7.00 27.44
CA LEU A 311 -4.85 5.82 28.29
C LEU A 311 -5.97 5.92 29.34
N HIS A 312 -6.41 7.13 29.74
CA HIS A 312 -7.54 7.27 30.66
C HIS A 312 -8.86 6.99 29.95
N ALA A 313 -9.01 7.46 28.71
CA ALA A 313 -10.20 7.15 27.92
C ALA A 313 -10.26 5.66 27.53
N LEU A 314 -9.12 5.04 27.25
CA LEU A 314 -9.03 3.60 27.02
C LEU A 314 -9.23 2.78 28.31
N TYR A 315 -8.72 3.28 29.44
CA TYR A 315 -8.69 2.59 30.73
C TYR A 315 -9.10 3.51 31.91
N PRO A 316 -10.40 3.86 32.02
CA PRO A 316 -10.89 4.85 33.00
C PRO A 316 -10.77 4.48 34.49
N ARG A 317 -10.54 3.20 34.84
CA ARG A 317 -10.37 2.78 36.23
C ARG A 317 -8.86 2.65 36.49
N ASP A 318 -8.33 3.64 37.20
CA ASP A 318 -6.91 3.89 37.34
C ASP A 318 -6.19 2.84 38.21
N THR A 319 -4.87 2.74 37.99
CA THR A 319 -3.87 1.79 38.53
C THR A 319 -4.02 0.29 38.21
N GLU A 320 -5.15 -0.37 38.47
CA GLU A 320 -5.25 -1.84 38.29
C GLU A 320 -5.36 -2.26 36.81
N ASP A 321 -6.20 -1.58 36.02
CA ASP A 321 -6.36 -1.88 34.59
C ASP A 321 -5.05 -1.57 33.83
N GLN A 322 -4.38 -0.45 34.15
CA GLN A 322 -3.07 -0.09 33.58
C GLN A 322 -1.98 -1.12 33.95
N ALA A 323 -2.05 -1.70 35.15
CA ALA A 323 -1.15 -2.76 35.59
C ALA A 323 -1.40 -4.11 34.89
N VAL A 324 -2.61 -4.37 34.38
CA VAL A 324 -2.93 -5.55 33.55
C VAL A 324 -2.49 -5.34 32.09
N LEU A 325 -2.52 -4.12 31.58
CA LEU A 325 -2.15 -3.80 30.19
C LEU A 325 -0.66 -3.64 29.97
N ARG A 326 0.07 -3.15 30.97
CA ARG A 326 1.54 -3.05 30.90
C ARG A 326 2.17 -4.42 30.59
N PRO A 327 1.81 -5.53 31.26
CA PRO A 327 2.26 -6.88 30.91
C PRO A 327 1.77 -7.35 29.54
N LEU A 328 0.52 -7.10 29.14
CA LEU A 328 -0.01 -7.54 27.83
C LEU A 328 0.67 -6.83 26.65
N THR A 329 1.05 -5.56 26.82
CA THR A 329 1.77 -4.76 25.82
C THR A 329 3.30 -4.90 25.89
N ARG A 330 3.83 -5.44 27.00
CA ARG A 330 5.27 -5.69 27.22
C ARG A 330 5.66 -7.16 27.28
N ASN A 331 4.73 -8.10 27.09
CA ASN A 331 5.05 -9.53 27.05
C ASN A 331 6.09 -9.78 25.94
N ARG A 332 7.35 -10.02 26.34
CA ARG A 332 8.48 -10.14 25.41
C ARG A 332 8.43 -11.41 24.57
N SER A 333 7.68 -12.44 25.00
CA SER A 333 7.49 -13.68 24.22
C SER A 333 6.43 -13.54 23.13
N ALA A 334 5.53 -12.56 23.23
CA ALA A 334 4.52 -12.29 22.21
C ALA A 334 5.04 -11.30 21.16
N THR A 335 4.73 -11.55 19.91
CA THR A 335 5.10 -10.66 18.80
C THR A 335 4.33 -9.34 18.89
N PRO A 336 4.84 -8.23 18.31
CA PRO A 336 4.18 -6.93 18.40
C PRO A 336 2.71 -6.95 17.98
N TYR A 337 2.38 -7.71 16.93
CA TYR A 337 1.00 -7.81 16.45
C TYR A 337 0.11 -8.67 17.35
N GLN A 338 0.63 -9.76 17.93
CA GLN A 338 -0.12 -10.54 18.92
C GLN A 338 -0.49 -9.69 20.14
N ARG A 339 0.44 -8.87 20.63
CA ARG A 339 0.17 -7.92 21.72
C ARG A 339 -0.90 -6.90 21.33
N ALA A 340 -0.83 -6.39 20.11
CA ALA A 340 -1.82 -5.46 19.57
C ALA A 340 -3.23 -6.08 19.53
N ARG A 341 -3.35 -7.35 19.14
CA ARG A 341 -4.62 -8.09 19.12
C ARG A 341 -5.18 -8.36 20.52
N LEU A 342 -4.32 -8.72 21.47
CA LEU A 342 -4.74 -8.90 22.86
C LEU A 342 -5.26 -7.59 23.47
N ALA A 343 -4.55 -6.48 23.24
CA ALA A 343 -4.99 -5.16 23.69
C ALA A 343 -6.34 -4.76 23.06
N ALA A 344 -6.50 -4.97 21.74
CA ALA A 344 -7.75 -4.71 21.04
C ALA A 344 -8.91 -5.55 21.58
N GLY A 345 -8.69 -6.85 21.85
CA GLY A 345 -9.69 -7.74 22.42
C GLY A 345 -10.13 -7.32 23.83
N ALA A 346 -9.19 -6.95 24.69
CA ALA A 346 -9.48 -6.47 26.04
C ALA A 346 -10.34 -5.19 26.01
N LEU A 347 -9.97 -4.23 25.15
CA LEU A 347 -10.71 -2.98 25.01
C LEU A 347 -12.13 -3.19 24.43
N THR A 348 -12.27 -4.05 23.42
CA THR A 348 -13.56 -4.39 22.83
C THR A 348 -14.47 -5.07 23.84
N ALA A 349 -13.93 -6.00 24.64
CA ALA A 349 -14.68 -6.65 25.72
C ALA A 349 -15.19 -5.63 26.76
N ARG A 350 -14.41 -4.57 27.03
CA ARG A 350 -14.82 -3.47 27.91
C ARG A 350 -15.92 -2.62 27.30
N VAL A 351 -15.82 -2.23 26.03
CA VAL A 351 -16.91 -1.49 25.35
C VAL A 351 -18.20 -2.29 25.38
N HIS A 352 -18.12 -3.61 25.19
CA HIS A 352 -19.27 -4.49 25.39
C HIS A 352 -19.79 -4.50 26.83
N ALA A 353 -18.90 -4.56 27.83
CA ALA A 353 -19.30 -4.52 29.24
C ALA A 353 -19.99 -3.21 29.63
N ALA A 354 -19.44 -2.06 29.20
CA ALA A 354 -20.03 -0.74 29.41
C ALA A 354 -21.43 -0.67 28.78
N ARG A 355 -21.57 -1.10 27.52
CA ARG A 355 -22.88 -1.14 26.86
C ARG A 355 -23.87 -2.09 27.53
N ARG A 356 -23.42 -3.22 28.09
CA ARG A 356 -24.29 -4.10 28.87
C ARG A 356 -24.77 -3.41 30.14
N ALA A 357 -23.91 -2.68 30.84
CA ALA A 357 -24.28 -1.88 32.00
C ALA A 357 -25.26 -0.75 31.63
N ASP A 358 -25.02 -0.06 30.52
CA ASP A 358 -25.91 1.02 30.04
C ASP A 358 -27.29 0.51 29.61
N ARG A 359 -27.38 -0.68 29.00
CA ARG A 359 -28.67 -1.31 28.67
C ARG A 359 -29.51 -1.67 29.90
N LEU A 360 -28.88 -1.90 31.04
CA LEU A 360 -29.60 -2.08 32.30
C LEU A 360 -30.15 -0.75 32.83
N ASN A 361 -29.65 0.39 32.32
CA ASN A 361 -29.91 1.72 32.86
C ASN A 361 -30.63 2.69 31.88
N SER A 362 -30.78 2.41 30.57
CA SER A 362 -31.46 3.31 29.58
C SER A 362 -31.66 2.69 28.15
N PRO A 363 -32.46 3.31 27.24
CA PRO A 363 -32.69 2.82 25.87
C PRO A 363 -31.47 2.97 24.94
N THR A 364 -31.40 2.11 23.93
CA THR A 364 -30.20 1.82 23.11
C THR A 364 -29.90 2.91 22.07
N ARG A 365 -28.65 3.40 22.00
CA ARG A 365 -28.17 4.23 20.88
C ARG A 365 -27.75 3.37 19.67
N PRO A 366 -28.14 3.68 18.43
CA PRO A 366 -27.68 2.94 17.26
C PRO A 366 -26.23 3.33 16.91
N HIS A 367 -25.29 2.39 17.06
CA HIS A 367 -23.86 2.57 16.71
C HIS A 367 -23.39 1.57 15.65
N THR A 368 -24.34 0.77 15.14
CA THR A 368 -24.08 -0.29 14.16
C THR A 368 -24.56 0.16 12.81
N VAL A 369 -23.67 0.16 11.83
CA VAL A 369 -23.99 0.44 10.44
C VAL A 369 -24.31 -0.89 9.76
N ALA A 370 -25.56 -1.03 9.32
CA ALA A 370 -25.96 -2.12 8.44
C ALA A 370 -25.33 -1.90 7.08
N VAL A 371 -24.57 -2.90 6.65
CA VAL A 371 -23.89 -2.89 5.37
C VAL A 371 -24.74 -3.68 4.37
N PRO A 372 -24.87 -3.24 3.10
CA PRO A 372 -25.71 -3.93 2.12
C PRO A 372 -25.35 -5.41 2.05
N SER A 373 -26.35 -6.28 2.24
CA SER A 373 -26.14 -7.73 2.14
C SER A 373 -26.07 -8.20 0.68
N THR A 374 -26.59 -7.40 -0.24
CA THR A 374 -26.55 -7.66 -1.67
C THR A 374 -25.22 -7.20 -2.24
N LEU A 375 -24.48 -8.16 -2.78
CA LEU A 375 -23.32 -7.95 -3.65
C LEU A 375 -23.80 -7.27 -4.93
N ARG A 376 -23.86 -5.94 -4.96
CA ARG A 376 -24.05 -5.18 -6.20
C ARG A 376 -22.68 -4.63 -6.60
N PRO A 377 -22.24 -4.80 -7.85
CA PRO A 377 -21.03 -4.15 -8.34
C PRO A 377 -21.16 -2.65 -8.11
N CYS A 378 -20.08 -1.97 -7.71
CA CYS A 378 -20.08 -0.51 -7.67
C CYS A 378 -20.33 0.02 -9.09
N THR A 379 -21.56 0.45 -9.39
CA THR A 379 -21.92 1.08 -10.67
C THR A 379 -21.56 2.57 -10.70
N GLY A 380 -20.60 2.99 -9.87
CA GLY A 380 -20.16 4.37 -9.74
C GLY A 380 -19.28 4.79 -10.91
N ARG A 381 -19.88 5.49 -11.88
CA ARG A 381 -19.24 6.49 -12.74
C ARG A 381 -18.01 6.06 -13.57
N ARG A 382 -18.12 4.99 -14.36
CA ARG A 382 -17.31 4.78 -15.60
C ARG A 382 -17.84 3.64 -16.48
N THR A 383 -19.13 3.70 -16.85
CA THR A 383 -19.65 2.87 -17.96
C THR A 383 -19.19 3.48 -19.28
N GLY A 384 -17.99 3.10 -19.71
CA GLY A 384 -17.40 3.62 -20.95
C GLY A 384 -15.96 3.16 -21.19
N ARG A 385 -15.60 1.94 -20.78
CA ARG A 385 -14.42 1.28 -21.33
C ARG A 385 -14.88 0.02 -22.01
N ASP A 386 -14.84 0.06 -23.33
CA ASP A 386 -14.80 -1.14 -24.15
C ASP A 386 -13.67 -2.03 -23.63
N LEU A 387 -13.93 -3.34 -23.59
CA LEU A 387 -12.95 -4.37 -23.29
C LEU A 387 -11.67 -4.07 -24.09
N GLU A 388 -10.57 -3.85 -23.37
CA GLU A 388 -9.23 -3.74 -23.97
C GLU A 388 -9.05 -4.84 -25.02
N PRO A 389 -8.61 -4.51 -26.24
CA PRO A 389 -8.37 -5.52 -27.26
C PRO A 389 -7.34 -6.51 -26.72
N THR A 390 -7.53 -7.78 -27.10
CA THR A 390 -6.62 -8.88 -26.81
C THR A 390 -5.17 -8.41 -26.91
N THR A 391 -4.38 -8.69 -25.88
CA THR A 391 -2.93 -8.46 -25.81
C THR A 391 -2.19 -9.37 -26.80
N ASP A 392 -2.44 -9.12 -28.08
CA ASP A 392 -1.68 -9.61 -29.20
C ASP A 392 -0.44 -8.73 -29.38
N VAL A 393 0.66 -9.33 -29.83
CA VAL A 393 1.94 -8.65 -30.07
C VAL A 393 1.74 -7.45 -31.02
N ALA A 394 0.82 -7.57 -31.98
CA ALA A 394 0.43 -6.51 -32.89
C ALA A 394 -0.19 -5.29 -32.18
N ALA A 395 -1.02 -5.49 -31.15
CA ALA A 395 -1.66 -4.41 -30.39
C ALA A 395 -0.65 -3.65 -29.52
N VAL A 396 0.33 -4.35 -28.95
CA VAL A 396 1.42 -3.75 -28.18
C VAL A 396 2.34 -2.92 -29.08
N GLU A 397 2.65 -3.43 -30.27
CA GLU A 397 3.49 -2.73 -31.24
C GLU A 397 2.81 -1.48 -31.82
N LEU A 398 1.49 -1.53 -32.05
CA LEU A 398 0.70 -0.36 -32.41
C LEU A 398 0.72 0.70 -31.30
N THR A 399 0.52 0.27 -30.04
CA THR A 399 0.56 1.17 -28.88
C THR A 399 1.93 1.82 -28.71
N ARG A 400 3.02 1.05 -28.91
CA ARG A 400 4.41 1.57 -28.90
C ARG A 400 4.59 2.67 -29.94
N ARG A 401 4.18 2.44 -31.19
CA ARG A 401 4.28 3.42 -32.27
C ARG A 401 3.49 4.69 -32.00
N THR A 402 2.29 4.56 -31.45
CA THR A 402 1.46 5.71 -31.07
C THR A 402 2.12 6.53 -29.95
N LEU A 403 2.67 5.87 -28.93
CA LEU A 403 3.41 6.55 -27.86
C LEU A 403 4.68 7.22 -28.37
N GLU A 404 5.41 6.60 -29.28
CA GLU A 404 6.59 7.19 -29.93
C GLU A 404 6.23 8.41 -30.77
N ALA A 405 5.13 8.37 -31.51
CA ALA A 405 4.64 9.50 -32.30
C ALA A 405 4.22 10.68 -31.39
N VAL A 406 3.47 10.41 -30.32
CA VAL A 406 3.07 11.45 -29.34
C VAL A 406 4.30 12.02 -28.63
N ALA A 407 5.27 11.19 -28.25
CA ALA A 407 6.50 11.65 -27.63
C ALA A 407 7.34 12.53 -28.59
N ALA A 408 7.43 12.14 -29.86
CA ALA A 408 8.10 12.94 -30.89
C ALA A 408 7.38 14.28 -31.12
N GLU A 409 6.05 14.29 -31.14
CA GLU A 409 5.26 15.52 -31.26
C GLU A 409 5.46 16.45 -30.06
N MET A 410 5.44 15.90 -28.84
CA MET A 410 5.71 16.68 -27.62
C MET A 410 7.14 17.23 -27.60
N ALA A 411 8.13 16.44 -28.03
CA ALA A 411 9.51 16.89 -28.15
C ALA A 411 9.65 18.02 -29.18
N ALA A 412 8.97 17.91 -30.32
CA ALA A 412 8.93 18.96 -31.34
C ALA A 412 8.29 20.26 -30.82
N ARG A 413 7.17 20.16 -30.09
CA ARG A 413 6.52 21.33 -29.44
C ARG A 413 7.42 21.98 -28.39
N LEU A 414 8.15 21.18 -27.61
CA LEU A 414 9.11 21.69 -26.63
C LEU A 414 10.27 22.43 -27.31
N GLN A 415 10.83 21.86 -28.39
CA GLN A 415 11.89 22.50 -29.17
C GLN A 415 11.41 23.79 -29.85
N ALA A 416 10.18 23.81 -30.39
CA ALA A 416 9.56 25.02 -30.94
C ALA A 416 9.44 26.12 -29.87
N GLY A 417 8.96 25.78 -28.67
CA GLY A 417 8.89 26.73 -27.55
C GLY A 417 10.24 27.17 -27.00
N VAL A 418 11.32 26.40 -27.21
CA VAL A 418 12.70 26.83 -26.92
C VAL A 418 13.19 27.83 -27.96
N ARG A 419 12.94 27.56 -29.26
CA ARG A 419 13.30 28.47 -30.37
C ARG A 419 12.54 29.81 -30.30
N GLU A 420 11.26 29.78 -29.93
CA GLU A 420 10.45 30.99 -29.74
C GLU A 420 10.95 31.84 -28.55
N ARG A 421 11.50 31.21 -27.51
CA ARG A 421 12.14 31.94 -26.41
C ARG A 421 13.52 32.50 -26.77
N ALA A 422 14.27 31.79 -27.60
CA ALA A 422 15.56 32.27 -28.12
C ALA A 422 15.42 33.50 -29.02
N THR A 423 14.31 33.62 -29.76
CA THR A 423 14.00 34.77 -30.63
C THR A 423 13.43 35.98 -29.90
N ARG A 424 13.06 35.85 -28.62
CA ARG A 424 12.63 36.96 -27.75
C ARG A 424 13.75 37.55 -26.87
N LEU A 425 14.98 37.04 -26.99
CA LEU A 425 16.16 37.67 -26.39
C LEU A 425 16.66 38.79 -27.33
N PRO A 426 16.86 40.03 -26.85
CA PRO A 426 17.40 41.09 -27.71
C PRO A 426 18.85 40.77 -28.10
N SER A 427 19.20 40.94 -29.38
CA SER A 427 20.58 40.85 -29.87
C SER A 427 21.47 41.85 -29.13
N PRO A 428 22.68 41.46 -28.69
CA PRO A 428 23.62 42.38 -28.08
C PRO A 428 24.40 43.10 -29.18
N ASP A 429 23.99 44.32 -29.53
CA ASP A 429 24.87 45.26 -30.23
C ASP A 429 25.33 46.36 -29.28
N SER A 430 26.66 46.55 -29.28
CA SER A 430 27.43 47.66 -28.72
C SER A 430 27.54 47.76 -27.19
N ALA A 431 28.53 47.08 -26.62
CA ALA A 431 29.33 47.65 -25.54
C ALA A 431 30.77 47.11 -25.65
N ALA A 432 31.72 48.02 -25.88
CA ALA A 432 33.13 47.77 -26.06
C ALA A 432 33.76 47.02 -24.88
N ALA A 433 34.64 46.06 -25.19
CA ALA A 433 35.44 45.35 -24.20
C ALA A 433 36.59 46.24 -23.68
N PRO A 434 36.79 46.36 -22.34
CA PRO A 434 38.04 46.87 -21.81
C PRO A 434 39.11 45.75 -21.75
N PRO A 435 40.41 46.08 -21.82
CA PRO A 435 41.46 45.09 -21.98
C PRO A 435 41.75 44.31 -20.69
N LEU A 436 42.16 43.05 -20.87
CA LEU A 436 42.59 42.13 -19.82
C LEU A 436 43.82 42.66 -19.06
N SER A 437 43.64 42.96 -17.78
CA SER A 437 44.72 43.08 -16.81
C SER A 437 44.81 41.81 -15.97
N ALA A 438 45.95 41.12 -16.06
CA ALA A 438 46.29 39.97 -15.24
C ALA A 438 46.48 40.37 -13.76
N GLN A 439 45.93 39.58 -12.84
CA GLN A 439 46.22 39.65 -11.40
C GLN A 439 46.19 38.26 -10.74
N PRO A 440 46.93 38.07 -9.62
CA PRO A 440 47.83 36.93 -9.36
C PRO A 440 47.25 35.89 -8.36
N PRO A 441 47.95 34.77 -8.05
CA PRO A 441 47.34 33.61 -7.39
C PRO A 441 47.24 33.78 -5.88
N VAL A 442 46.13 33.33 -5.28
CA VAL A 442 45.92 33.33 -3.82
C VAL A 442 45.55 31.93 -3.31
N GLN A 443 46.57 31.31 -2.71
CA GLN A 443 46.65 30.48 -1.50
C GLN A 443 45.42 29.72 -0.95
N HIS A 444 45.64 28.41 -0.75
CA HIS A 444 44.82 27.50 0.05
C HIS A 444 45.09 27.67 1.57
N PRO A 445 44.07 27.62 2.45
CA PRO A 445 44.29 27.44 3.87
C PRO A 445 44.39 25.95 4.23
N GLN A 446 45.47 25.63 4.94
CA GLN A 446 45.75 24.35 5.59
C GLN A 446 44.84 24.15 6.82
N GLY A 447 44.45 22.89 7.07
CA GLY A 447 44.03 22.44 8.40
C GLY A 447 42.74 21.61 8.42
N TRP A 448 42.85 20.31 8.15
CA TRP A 448 42.27 19.27 9.02
C TRP A 448 42.70 17.87 8.56
N THR A 449 43.39 17.16 9.46
CA THR A 449 43.86 15.79 9.35
C THR A 449 42.71 14.79 9.50
N PRO A 450 42.70 13.68 8.73
CA PRO A 450 41.75 12.57 8.93
C PRO A 450 42.31 11.55 9.93
N PRO A 451 41.50 10.99 10.85
CA PRO A 451 41.93 9.82 11.61
C PRO A 451 41.67 8.54 10.79
N THR A 452 42.75 7.95 10.30
CA THR A 452 42.87 6.52 10.04
C THR A 452 42.91 5.74 11.35
N GLY A 453 42.12 4.68 11.46
CA GLY A 453 42.24 3.67 12.51
C GLY A 453 41.58 2.37 12.05
N GLY A 454 42.40 1.38 11.73
CA GLY A 454 41.96 0.03 11.35
C GLY A 454 41.87 -0.92 12.55
N ILE A 455 40.99 -1.92 12.38
CA ILE A 455 41.01 -3.33 12.84
C ILE A 455 41.41 -3.62 14.30
N ALA A 456 40.42 -4.10 15.06
CA ALA A 456 40.48 -5.35 15.83
C ALA A 456 39.08 -5.99 15.80
#